data_AF-A0A6I5X0D5-F1
#
_entry.id   AF-A0A6I5X0D5-F1
#
_cell.length_a   1.000
_cell.length_b   1.000
_cell.length_c   1.000
_cell.angle_alpha   90.00
_cell.angle_beta   90.00
_cell.angle_gamma   90.00
#
_symmetry.space_group_name_H-M   'P 1'
#
loop_
_entity.id
_entity.type
_entity.pdbx_description
1 polymer ?
#
loop_
_entity_poly.entity_id
_entity_poly.type
_entity_poly.pdbx_seq_one_letter_code
_entity_poly.pdbx_strand_id
1 'polypeptide(L)'
;MASAATLINAAVYGLNAQGATTGTVWDTDPSNPTYTLFVQYPVSGLNGAPVLNPNDQTISQNVGSGPSPFLLAGEGFLPGTNQDSDLIYRLTLGFLGGASLTGTYTPTTNTFLAGSSAVIDGLNYTLNDFSFRRFGGDTVQIHSATPGGDPNDYVGNFTLGTTGAVPEPATWAMMLIGFGMLGFTMRRRNRDGVKARVRYA
;
A
#
# COMPACT_ATOMS: atom_id res chain seq x y z
N MET A 1 10.50 -15.12 5.55
CA MET A 1 10.05 -14.25 4.45
C MET A 1 8.79 -13.58 4.95
N ALA A 2 8.77 -12.26 5.07
CA ALA A 2 7.57 -11.55 5.51
C ALA A 2 6.43 -11.89 4.55
N SER A 3 5.26 -12.26 5.07
CA SER A 3 4.06 -12.48 4.26
C SER A 3 3.75 -11.17 3.54
N ALA A 4 3.69 -11.21 2.22
CA ALA A 4 3.37 -10.04 1.42
C ALA A 4 1.84 -9.96 1.31
N ALA A 5 1.25 -8.85 1.74
CA ALA A 5 -0.18 -8.64 1.58
C ALA A 5 -0.57 -8.79 0.09
N THR A 6 -1.68 -9.47 -0.15
CA THR A 6 -2.20 -9.69 -1.50
C THR A 6 -3.33 -8.71 -1.77
N LEU A 7 -3.09 -7.72 -2.63
CA LEU A 7 -4.14 -6.81 -3.13
C LEU A 7 -5.06 -7.58 -4.08
N ILE A 8 -6.39 -7.53 -3.87
CA ILE A 8 -7.37 -8.30 -4.66
C ILE A 8 -8.35 -7.43 -5.44
N ASN A 9 -8.60 -6.20 -5.00
CA ASN A 9 -9.45 -5.24 -5.72
C ASN A 9 -9.03 -3.80 -5.39
N ALA A 10 -9.45 -2.88 -6.26
CA ALA A 10 -9.31 -1.44 -6.04
C ALA A 10 -10.52 -0.70 -6.62
N ALA A 11 -10.85 0.44 -6.00
CA ALA A 11 -11.88 1.34 -6.49
C ALA A 11 -11.50 2.80 -6.21
N VAL A 12 -11.81 3.69 -7.14
CA VAL A 12 -11.68 5.15 -7.00
C VAL A 12 -13.07 5.77 -7.04
N TYR A 13 -13.43 6.48 -5.96
CA TYR A 13 -14.70 7.17 -5.83
C TYR A 13 -14.51 8.68 -5.98
N GLY A 14 -15.37 9.32 -6.77
CA GLY A 14 -15.52 10.77 -6.81
C GLY A 14 -16.23 11.29 -5.56
N LEU A 15 -15.71 12.36 -4.96
CA LEU A 15 -16.23 12.99 -3.75
C LEU A 15 -16.44 14.50 -3.95
N ASN A 16 -17.46 15.04 -3.30
CA ASN A 16 -17.67 16.48 -3.19
C ASN A 16 -16.75 17.10 -2.11
N ALA A 17 -16.82 18.43 -1.96
CA ALA A 17 -16.02 19.17 -0.98
C ALA A 17 -16.27 18.77 0.49
N GLN A 18 -17.42 18.14 0.78
CA GLN A 18 -17.79 17.63 2.10
C GLN A 18 -17.37 16.17 2.31
N GLY A 19 -16.71 15.55 1.33
CA GLY A 19 -16.27 14.15 1.39
C GLY A 19 -17.37 13.11 1.12
N ALA A 20 -18.55 13.53 0.67
CA ALA A 20 -19.62 12.61 0.27
C ALA A 20 -19.43 12.16 -1.18
N THR A 21 -19.77 10.91 -1.49
CA THR A 21 -19.67 10.36 -2.84
C THR A 21 -20.60 11.07 -3.79
N THR A 22 -20.11 11.43 -4.97
CA THR A 22 -20.89 12.07 -6.04
C THR A 22 -21.59 11.07 -6.96
N GLY A 23 -21.19 9.80 -6.89
CA GLY A 23 -21.70 8.71 -7.73
C GLY A 23 -20.70 8.25 -8.79
N THR A 24 -19.63 9.01 -9.04
CA THR A 24 -18.55 8.58 -9.94
C THR A 24 -17.71 7.48 -9.30
N VAL A 25 -17.55 6.35 -9.99
CA VAL A 25 -16.74 5.21 -9.53
C VAL A 25 -16.00 4.58 -10.71
N TRP A 26 -14.70 4.34 -10.50
CA TRP A 26 -13.90 3.39 -11.29
C TRP A 26 -13.52 2.23 -10.40
N ASP A 27 -13.67 0.99 -10.85
CA ASP A 27 -13.24 -0.16 -10.07
C ASP A 27 -12.73 -1.33 -10.91
N THR A 28 -12.13 -2.29 -10.22
CA THR A 28 -11.56 -3.50 -10.83
C THR A 28 -12.57 -4.65 -10.92
N ASP A 29 -13.87 -4.42 -10.71
CA ASP A 29 -14.90 -5.47 -10.77
C ASP A 29 -15.39 -5.62 -12.23
N PRO A 30 -15.08 -6.74 -12.90
CA PRO A 30 -15.47 -6.94 -14.29
C PRO A 30 -16.98 -7.06 -14.48
N SER A 31 -17.74 -7.33 -13.40
CA SER A 31 -19.19 -7.41 -13.45
C SER A 31 -19.88 -6.05 -13.31
N ASN A 32 -19.16 -5.01 -12.88
CA ASN A 32 -19.71 -3.70 -12.68
C ASN A 32 -19.84 -2.97 -14.04
N PRO A 33 -21.05 -2.51 -14.43
CA PRO A 33 -21.24 -1.71 -15.64
C PRO A 33 -20.75 -0.26 -15.50
N THR A 34 -20.25 0.16 -14.34
CA THR A 34 -19.58 1.47 -14.19
C THR A 34 -18.20 1.47 -14.86
N TYR A 35 -17.45 2.56 -14.66
CA TYR A 35 -16.16 2.72 -15.29
C TYR A 35 -15.10 1.75 -14.75
N THR A 36 -14.14 1.36 -15.59
CA THR A 36 -13.07 0.43 -15.24
C THR A 36 -11.87 1.14 -14.63
N LEU A 37 -11.36 0.60 -13.52
CA LEU A 37 -10.05 0.92 -12.97
C LEU A 37 -9.05 -0.17 -13.35
N PHE A 38 -8.02 0.21 -14.09
CA PHE A 38 -6.88 -0.61 -14.43
C PHE A 38 -5.77 -0.37 -13.41
N VAL A 39 -5.26 -1.44 -12.82
CA VAL A 39 -4.11 -1.38 -11.90
C VAL A 39 -2.93 -2.10 -12.53
N GLN A 40 -1.81 -1.42 -12.64
CA GLN A 40 -0.56 -1.98 -13.13
C GLN A 40 0.47 -2.03 -12.00
N TYR A 41 1.17 -3.16 -11.92
CA TYR A 41 2.36 -3.27 -11.09
C TYR A 41 3.57 -3.45 -12.00
N PRO A 42 4.54 -2.53 -11.99
CA PRO A 42 5.72 -2.58 -12.82
C PRO A 42 6.75 -3.52 -12.20
N VAL A 43 6.47 -4.83 -12.21
CA VAL A 43 7.54 -5.84 -12.27
C VAL A 43 7.33 -6.65 -13.53
N SER A 44 8.43 -6.92 -14.23
CA SER A 44 8.48 -7.50 -15.57
C SER A 44 7.47 -8.65 -15.77
N GLY A 45 6.54 -8.49 -16.71
CA GLY A 45 5.66 -9.56 -17.16
C GLY A 45 6.42 -10.65 -17.92
N LEU A 46 5.70 -11.70 -18.34
CA LEU A 46 6.18 -12.67 -19.34
C LEU A 46 6.73 -11.87 -20.55
N ASN A 47 8.04 -11.92 -20.80
CA ASN A 47 8.80 -11.12 -21.79
C ASN A 47 9.13 -9.66 -21.46
N GLY A 48 9.10 -9.21 -20.19
CA GLY A 48 9.70 -7.93 -19.81
C GLY A 48 8.90 -6.67 -20.16
N ALA A 49 7.63 -6.78 -20.58
CA ALA A 49 6.73 -5.64 -20.73
C ALA A 49 5.80 -5.51 -19.50
N PRO A 50 5.52 -4.29 -19.02
CA PRO A 50 4.55 -4.09 -17.95
C PRO A 50 3.14 -4.19 -18.54
N VAL A 51 2.36 -5.15 -18.08
CA VAL A 51 0.97 -5.38 -18.54
C VAL A 51 0.05 -4.56 -17.64
N LEU A 52 -0.62 -3.54 -18.18
CA LEU A 52 -1.84 -2.99 -17.56
C LEU A 52 -2.78 -4.18 -17.39
N ASN A 53 -3.26 -4.45 -16.18
CA ASN A 53 -4.19 -5.57 -15.95
C ASN A 53 -5.37 -5.43 -16.94
N PRO A 54 -5.46 -6.26 -18.00
CA PRO A 54 -6.61 -6.21 -18.87
C PRO A 54 -7.78 -6.65 -17.99
N ASN A 55 -8.75 -5.77 -17.78
CA ASN A 55 -9.88 -6.01 -16.89
C ASN A 55 -10.35 -7.47 -17.02
N ASP A 56 -10.43 -8.19 -15.88
CA ASP A 56 -10.69 -9.64 -15.72
C ASP A 56 -9.51 -10.54 -15.28
N GLN A 57 -8.36 -10.02 -14.85
CA GLN A 57 -7.41 -10.81 -14.03
C GLN A 57 -7.38 -10.35 -12.58
N THR A 58 -7.42 -11.31 -11.65
CA THR A 58 -7.27 -11.03 -10.22
C THR A 58 -5.96 -10.29 -10.00
N ILE A 59 -6.03 -9.10 -9.40
CA ILE A 59 -4.85 -8.51 -8.81
C ILE A 59 -4.38 -9.50 -7.75
N SER A 60 -3.15 -9.97 -7.88
CA SER A 60 -2.53 -10.90 -6.93
C SER A 60 -1.05 -10.54 -6.83
N GLN A 61 -0.81 -9.29 -6.41
CA GLN A 61 0.52 -8.71 -6.29
C GLN A 61 0.97 -8.75 -4.83
N ASN A 62 2.14 -9.35 -4.61
CA ASN A 62 2.81 -9.30 -3.33
C ASN A 62 3.37 -7.89 -3.09
N VAL A 63 2.84 -7.18 -2.10
CA VAL A 63 3.38 -5.88 -1.68
C VAL A 63 4.34 -6.03 -0.50
N GLY A 64 5.58 -5.58 -0.67
CA GLY A 64 6.68 -5.70 0.30
C GLY A 64 7.19 -4.36 0.82
N SER A 65 8.26 -4.39 1.61
CA SER A 65 8.99 -3.18 2.06
C SER A 65 9.85 -2.62 0.93
N GLY A 66 9.48 -1.47 0.38
CA GLY A 66 10.21 -0.78 -0.69
C GLY A 66 9.28 0.12 -1.52
N PRO A 67 9.80 0.89 -2.49
CA PRO A 67 8.96 1.66 -3.39
C PRO A 67 8.23 0.71 -4.35
N SER A 68 6.97 0.43 -4.06
CA SER A 68 6.06 -0.24 -5.00
C SER A 68 5.32 0.85 -5.80
N PRO A 69 5.64 1.08 -7.09
CA PRO A 69 4.97 2.10 -7.88
C PRO A 69 3.78 1.45 -8.58
N PHE A 70 2.62 1.39 -7.94
CA PHE A 70 1.41 1.00 -8.66
C PHE A 70 0.96 2.15 -9.55
N LEU A 71 0.62 1.84 -10.80
CA LEU A 71 0.01 2.79 -11.72
C LEU A 71 -1.48 2.47 -11.85
N LEU A 72 -2.27 3.53 -12.00
CA LEU A 72 -3.71 3.49 -12.20
C LEU A 72 -4.03 4.09 -13.57
N ALA A 73 -4.96 3.47 -14.28
CA ALA A 73 -5.63 4.09 -15.41
C ALA A 73 -7.14 3.86 -15.27
N GLY A 74 -7.95 4.82 -15.70
CA GLY A 74 -9.40 4.65 -15.79
C GLY A 74 -9.92 5.44 -16.99
N GLU A 75 -10.97 4.96 -17.65
CA GLU A 75 -11.46 5.67 -18.82
C GLU A 75 -12.03 7.06 -18.49
N GLY A 76 -12.07 7.93 -19.50
CA GLY A 76 -12.66 9.26 -19.41
C GLY A 76 -14.13 9.25 -19.00
N PHE A 77 -14.45 9.96 -17.90
CA PHE A 77 -15.81 10.28 -17.48
C PHE A 77 -15.96 11.79 -17.17
N LEU A 78 -17.01 12.48 -17.63
CA LEU A 78 -17.95 12.08 -18.70
C LEU A 78 -17.26 12.09 -20.08
N PRO A 79 -17.71 11.30 -21.07
CA PRO A 79 -17.15 11.35 -22.42
C PRO A 79 -17.15 12.76 -23.02
N GLY A 80 -16.06 13.13 -23.69
CA GLY A 80 -15.91 14.44 -24.35
C GLY A 80 -15.69 15.62 -23.40
N THR A 81 -15.50 15.36 -22.10
CA THR A 81 -15.09 16.39 -21.14
C THR A 81 -13.58 16.31 -20.90
N ASN A 82 -12.96 17.43 -20.50
CA ASN A 82 -11.51 17.53 -20.29
C ASN A 82 -11.13 17.98 -18.88
N GLN A 83 -12.13 18.10 -18.00
CA GLN A 83 -11.94 18.43 -16.59
C GLN A 83 -12.15 17.18 -15.75
N ASP A 84 -11.49 17.13 -14.59
CA ASP A 84 -11.80 16.15 -13.55
C ASP A 84 -13.30 16.21 -13.20
N SER A 85 -13.93 15.04 -13.08
CA SER A 85 -15.35 14.93 -12.75
C SER A 85 -15.64 15.42 -11.33
N ASP A 86 -14.67 15.27 -10.42
CA ASP A 86 -14.85 15.47 -8.99
C ASP A 86 -13.71 16.29 -8.36
N LEU A 87 -14.05 16.99 -7.26
CA LEU A 87 -13.11 17.84 -6.53
C LEU A 87 -12.08 17.03 -5.72
N ILE A 88 -12.48 15.84 -5.31
CA ILE A 88 -11.69 14.93 -4.48
C ILE A 88 -11.94 13.51 -4.99
N TYR A 89 -10.89 12.69 -5.04
CA TYR A 89 -10.99 11.26 -5.29
C TYR A 89 -10.57 10.48 -4.05
N ARG A 90 -11.23 9.33 -3.82
CA ARG A 90 -10.85 8.38 -2.79
C ARG A 90 -10.51 7.02 -3.39
N LEU A 91 -9.26 6.60 -3.27
CA LEU A 91 -8.85 5.23 -3.51
C LEU A 91 -9.27 4.35 -2.33
N THR A 92 -9.79 3.17 -2.64
CA THR A 92 -10.01 2.07 -1.71
C THR A 92 -9.29 0.84 -2.26
N LEU A 93 -8.48 0.20 -1.44
CA LEU A 93 -7.75 -1.02 -1.73
C LEU A 93 -8.29 -2.13 -0.84
N GLY A 94 -8.69 -3.25 -1.42
CA GLY A 94 -9.10 -4.46 -0.68
C GLY A 94 -8.02 -5.53 -0.74
N PHE A 95 -7.68 -6.10 0.42
CA PHE A 95 -6.68 -7.14 0.55
C PHE A 95 -7.30 -8.49 0.88
N LEU A 96 -6.61 -9.56 0.49
CA LEU A 96 -6.93 -10.91 0.96
C LEU A 96 -6.90 -10.93 2.50
N GLY A 97 -7.89 -11.58 3.11
CA GLY A 97 -8.09 -11.53 4.56
C GLY A 97 -8.98 -10.37 5.05
N GLY A 98 -9.48 -9.52 4.14
CA GLY A 98 -10.53 -8.54 4.42
C GLY A 98 -10.05 -7.18 4.94
N ALA A 99 -8.75 -6.98 5.07
CA ALA A 99 -8.19 -5.66 5.39
C ALA A 99 -8.42 -4.69 4.22
N SER A 100 -8.56 -3.41 4.52
CA SER A 100 -8.70 -2.36 3.52
C SER A 100 -7.87 -1.12 3.87
N LEU A 101 -7.35 -0.47 2.83
CA LEU A 101 -6.70 0.83 2.92
C LEU A 101 -7.47 1.84 2.08
N THR A 102 -7.51 3.08 2.53
CA THR A 102 -8.14 4.18 1.81
C THR A 102 -7.20 5.38 1.75
N GLY A 103 -7.32 6.16 0.68
CA GLY A 103 -6.60 7.42 0.55
C GLY A 103 -7.38 8.43 -0.25
N THR A 104 -7.19 9.70 0.06
CA THR A 104 -7.90 10.81 -0.58
C THR A 104 -6.92 11.74 -1.25
N TYR A 105 -7.29 12.24 -2.42
CA TYR A 105 -6.49 13.10 -3.28
C TYR A 105 -7.37 14.19 -3.86
N THR A 106 -6.83 15.38 -4.06
CA THR A 106 -7.50 16.44 -4.83
C THR A 106 -6.70 16.80 -6.08
N PRO A 107 -7.32 16.76 -7.27
CA PRO A 107 -6.68 17.22 -8.51
C PRO A 107 -6.48 18.73 -8.54
N THR A 108 -7.27 19.50 -7.79
CA THR A 108 -7.23 20.98 -7.78
C THR A 108 -5.86 21.53 -7.43
N THR A 109 -5.21 20.93 -6.43
CA THR A 109 -3.84 21.29 -6.00
C THR A 109 -2.84 20.17 -6.24
N ASN A 110 -3.26 19.10 -6.92
CA ASN A 110 -2.48 17.88 -7.12
C ASN A 110 -1.87 17.37 -5.81
N THR A 111 -2.71 17.12 -4.80
CA THR A 111 -2.25 16.86 -3.43
C THR A 111 -2.92 15.62 -2.85
N PHE A 112 -2.11 14.73 -2.28
CA PHE A 112 -2.57 13.66 -1.40
C PHE A 112 -2.98 14.25 -0.04
N LEU A 113 -4.24 14.05 0.34
CA LEU A 113 -4.85 14.68 1.51
C LEU A 113 -4.72 13.83 2.77
N ALA A 114 -4.97 12.53 2.64
CA ALA A 114 -4.92 11.59 3.76
C ALA A 114 -4.84 10.15 3.27
N GLY A 115 -4.17 9.30 4.05
CA GLY A 115 -4.13 7.84 3.87
C GLY A 115 -4.45 7.11 5.17
N SER A 116 -4.97 5.90 5.06
CA SER A 116 -5.17 5.01 6.20
C SER A 116 -4.05 3.97 6.31
N SER A 117 -4.03 3.28 7.45
CA SER A 117 -3.18 2.12 7.69
C SER A 117 -4.01 0.93 8.19
N ALA A 118 -3.51 -0.28 7.94
CA ALA A 118 -4.12 -1.52 8.39
C ALA A 118 -3.03 -2.56 8.69
N VAL A 119 -3.28 -3.41 9.68
CA VAL A 119 -2.40 -4.54 9.99
C VAL A 119 -2.79 -5.73 9.12
N ILE A 120 -1.85 -6.23 8.32
CA ILE A 120 -2.01 -7.40 7.45
C ILE A 120 -0.84 -8.34 7.76
N ASP A 121 -1.15 -9.56 8.17
CA ASP A 121 -0.16 -10.58 8.55
C ASP A 121 0.91 -10.09 9.55
N GLY A 122 0.50 -9.25 10.51
CA GLY A 122 1.38 -8.72 11.56
C GLY A 122 2.26 -7.54 11.14
N LEU A 123 2.11 -7.04 9.91
CA LEU A 123 2.76 -5.83 9.42
C LEU A 123 1.74 -4.70 9.28
N ASN A 124 2.14 -3.49 9.68
CA ASN A 124 1.33 -2.30 9.43
C ASN A 124 1.61 -1.77 8.02
N TYR A 125 0.60 -1.89 7.15
CA TYR A 125 0.60 -1.32 5.81
C TYR A 125 -0.05 0.06 5.84
N THR A 126 0.56 1.05 5.19
CA THR A 126 0.07 2.42 5.10
C THR A 126 -0.01 2.84 3.64
N LEU A 127 -1.11 3.48 3.23
CA LEU A 127 -1.19 4.16 1.95
C LEU A 127 -0.51 5.54 2.09
N ASN A 128 0.68 5.67 1.53
CA ASN A 128 1.53 6.84 1.71
C ASN A 128 1.28 7.93 0.68
N ASP A 129 0.82 7.53 -0.50
CA ASP A 129 0.54 8.44 -1.59
C ASP A 129 -0.53 7.85 -2.52
N PHE A 130 -1.31 8.73 -3.12
CA PHE A 130 -2.33 8.44 -4.11
C PHE A 130 -2.55 9.68 -4.97
N SER A 131 -2.53 9.49 -6.29
CA SER A 131 -3.01 10.47 -7.26
C SER A 131 -3.96 9.78 -8.22
N PHE A 132 -4.96 10.52 -8.70
CA PHE A 132 -5.84 10.10 -9.78
C PHE A 132 -6.46 11.34 -10.38
N ARG A 133 -6.12 11.63 -11.62
CA ARG A 133 -6.59 12.83 -12.29
C ARG A 133 -6.71 12.59 -13.78
N ARG A 134 -7.49 13.43 -14.42
CA ARG A 134 -7.58 13.42 -15.86
C ARG A 134 -6.28 13.86 -16.51
N PHE A 135 -5.90 13.16 -17.55
CA PHE A 135 -4.71 13.43 -18.35
C PHE A 135 -5.07 13.40 -19.83
N GLY A 136 -4.46 14.28 -20.62
CA GLY A 136 -4.66 14.29 -22.08
C GLY A 136 -4.07 13.03 -22.71
N GLY A 137 -4.88 11.97 -22.81
CA GLY A 137 -4.53 10.68 -23.39
C GLY A 137 -5.78 9.82 -23.57
N ASP A 138 -5.70 8.88 -24.51
CA ASP A 138 -6.69 7.84 -24.78
C ASP A 138 -5.91 6.53 -24.76
N THR A 139 -6.08 5.78 -23.68
CA THR A 139 -5.19 4.68 -23.26
C THR A 139 -5.99 3.44 -22.88
N VAL A 140 -7.19 3.62 -22.35
CA VAL A 140 -8.07 2.56 -21.88
C VAL A 140 -9.52 2.88 -22.26
N GLN A 141 -10.36 1.85 -22.23
CA GLN A 141 -11.80 1.96 -22.38
C GLN A 141 -12.47 0.99 -21.42
N ILE A 142 -13.79 1.08 -21.35
CA ILE A 142 -14.64 0.17 -20.57
C ILE A 142 -14.22 -1.28 -20.82
N HIS A 143 -13.77 -1.95 -19.76
CA HIS A 143 -13.30 -3.35 -19.72
C HIS A 143 -12.17 -3.72 -20.71
N SER A 144 -11.42 -2.75 -21.24
CA SER A 144 -10.31 -3.04 -22.15
C SER A 144 -9.16 -2.05 -22.04
N ALA A 145 -7.93 -2.55 -21.90
CA ALA A 145 -6.70 -1.75 -21.81
C ALA A 145 -6.22 -1.30 -23.20
N THR A 146 -7.12 -0.71 -23.99
CA THR A 146 -6.85 -0.15 -25.31
C THR A 146 -7.59 1.18 -25.45
N PRO A 147 -7.12 2.09 -26.31
CA PRO A 147 -7.81 3.35 -26.59
C PRO A 147 -9.28 3.13 -27.01
N GLY A 148 -10.19 3.93 -26.43
CA GLY A 148 -11.64 3.88 -26.65
C GLY A 148 -12.19 5.00 -27.53
N GLY A 149 -11.35 5.94 -27.97
CA GLY A 149 -11.74 7.07 -28.78
C GLY A 149 -12.29 8.27 -27.99
N ASP A 150 -12.28 8.21 -26.66
CA ASP A 150 -12.49 9.38 -25.80
C ASP A 150 -11.14 9.92 -25.35
N PRO A 151 -10.67 11.07 -25.88
CA PRO A 151 -9.50 11.71 -25.32
C PRO A 151 -9.84 12.17 -23.91
N ASN A 152 -8.90 12.04 -22.98
CA ASN A 152 -8.98 12.44 -21.56
C ASN A 152 -9.30 11.30 -20.58
N ASP A 153 -8.51 10.24 -20.59
CA ASP A 153 -8.52 9.22 -19.55
C ASP A 153 -7.96 9.74 -18.21
N TYR A 154 -8.30 9.02 -17.14
CA TYR A 154 -7.69 9.18 -15.84
C TYR A 154 -6.41 8.39 -15.72
N VAL A 155 -5.40 9.01 -15.13
CA VAL A 155 -4.12 8.37 -14.80
C VAL A 155 -3.79 8.70 -13.35
N GLY A 156 -3.20 7.74 -12.68
CA GLY A 156 -2.82 7.88 -11.29
C GLY A 156 -1.72 6.94 -10.88
N ASN A 157 -1.34 7.06 -9.61
CA ASN A 157 -0.43 6.14 -8.97
C ASN A 157 -0.76 6.05 -7.49
N PHE A 158 -0.32 4.99 -6.84
CA PHE A 158 -0.31 4.93 -5.38
C PHE A 158 0.93 4.21 -4.86
N THR A 159 1.29 4.51 -3.62
CA THR A 159 2.42 3.87 -2.95
C THR A 159 2.01 3.33 -1.59
N LEU A 160 2.50 2.14 -1.26
CA LEU A 160 2.31 1.52 0.04
C LEU A 160 3.63 1.55 0.81
N GLY A 161 3.55 1.93 2.08
CA GLY A 161 4.61 1.74 3.06
C GLY A 161 4.32 0.56 3.96
N THR A 162 5.37 -0.10 4.43
CA THR A 162 5.27 -1.07 5.53
C THR A 162 6.20 -0.67 6.65
N THR A 163 5.70 -0.73 7.88
CA THR A 163 6.54 -0.63 9.07
C THR A 163 6.59 -1.99 9.75
N GLY A 164 7.79 -2.54 9.93
CA GLY A 164 8.00 -3.82 10.59
C GLY A 164 7.50 -3.83 12.03
N ALA A 165 7.01 -4.97 12.49
CA ALA A 165 6.68 -5.16 13.90
C ALA A 165 7.91 -4.87 14.76
N VAL A 166 7.78 -3.93 15.69
CA VAL A 166 8.78 -3.74 16.76
C VAL A 166 8.85 -5.08 17.50
N PRO A 167 10.06 -5.64 17.75
CA PRO A 167 10.16 -6.91 18.47
C PRO A 167 9.38 -6.80 19.77
N GLU A 168 8.48 -7.75 20.00
CA GLU A 168 7.55 -7.69 21.12
C GLU A 168 8.29 -7.40 22.43
N PRO A 169 7.72 -6.62 23.37
CA PRO A 169 8.38 -6.29 24.65
C PRO A 169 8.93 -7.51 25.40
N ALA A 170 8.32 -8.68 25.21
CA ALA A 170 8.79 -9.96 25.74
C ALA A 170 10.17 -10.37 25.20
N THR A 171 10.48 -10.08 23.94
CA THR A 171 11.79 -10.33 23.33
C THR A 171 12.88 -9.52 24.03
N TRP A 172 12.60 -8.24 24.27
CA TRP A 172 13.52 -7.36 25.01
C TRP A 172 13.67 -7.82 26.46
N ALA A 173 12.56 -8.22 27.09
CA ALA A 173 12.58 -8.72 28.46
C ALA A 173 13.42 -10.01 28.59
N MET A 174 13.31 -10.97 27.66
CA MET A 174 14.10 -12.21 27.68
C MET A 174 15.60 -11.94 27.50
N MET A 175 15.97 -11.00 26.63
CA MET A 175 17.37 -10.57 26.48
C MET A 175 17.89 -9.92 27.76
N LEU A 176 17.11 -8.99 28.35
CA LEU A 176 17.48 -8.32 29.61
C LEU A 176 17.60 -9.30 30.78
N ILE A 177 16.70 -10.29 30.86
CA ILE A 177 16.78 -11.38 31.83
C ILE A 177 18.05 -12.20 31.60
N GLY A 178 18.35 -12.59 30.36
CA GLY A 178 19.57 -13.32 30.01
C GLY A 178 20.86 -12.56 30.39
N PHE A 179 20.94 -11.27 30.04
CA PHE A 179 22.05 -10.42 30.43
C PHE A 179 22.12 -10.21 31.95
N GLY A 180 20.97 -10.07 32.62
CA GLY A 180 20.86 -9.98 34.08
C GLY A 180 21.41 -11.23 34.78
N MET A 181 21.08 -12.43 34.28
CA MET A 181 21.61 -13.69 34.80
C MET A 181 23.12 -13.80 34.58
N LEU A 182 23.62 -13.46 33.40
CA LEU A 182 25.07 -13.47 33.11
C LEU A 182 25.83 -12.51 34.04
N GLY A 183 25.36 -11.27 34.20
CA GLY A 183 25.94 -10.31 35.12
C GLY A 183 25.88 -10.76 36.58
N PHE A 184 24.78 -11.40 36.99
CA PHE A 184 24.63 -11.95 38.35
C PHE A 184 25.64 -13.07 38.64
N THR A 185 25.83 -13.99 37.70
CA THR A 185 26.81 -15.09 37.86
C THR A 185 28.25 -14.58 37.97
N MET A 186 28.63 -13.57 37.19
CA MET A 186 29.93 -12.90 37.30
C MET A 186 30.11 -12.23 38.66
N ARG A 187 29.08 -11.53 39.16
CA ARG A 187 29.13 -10.86 40.47
C ARG A 187 29.24 -11.85 41.64
N ARG A 188 28.62 -13.03 41.53
CA ARG A 188 28.72 -14.09 42.55
C ARG A 188 30.13 -14.66 42.64
N ARG A 189 30.77 -14.96 41.50
CA ARG A 189 32.13 -15.55 41.48
C ARG A 189 33.19 -14.63 42.08
N ASN A 190 33.06 -13.30 41.93
CA ASN A 190 33.97 -12.34 42.56
C ASN A 190 33.82 -12.25 44.09
N ARG A 191 32.74 -12.79 44.69
CA ARG A 191 32.59 -12.86 46.14
C ARG A 191 33.25 -14.11 46.74
N ASP A 192 33.52 -15.12 45.92
CA ASP A 192 33.98 -16.45 46.37
C ASP A 192 35.51 -16.68 46.27
N GLY A 193 36.30 -15.71 45.78
CA GLY A 193 37.78 -15.74 45.83
C GLY A 193 38.35 -14.33 45.72
N VAL A 194 39.27 -13.87 46.57
CA VAL A 194 40.50 -14.54 47.02
C VAL A 194 40.76 -14.19 48.49
N LYS A 195 40.70 -15.17 49.42
CA LYS A 195 41.42 -15.04 50.69
C LYS A 195 42.90 -15.16 50.36
N ALA A 196 43.56 -14.03 50.13
CA ALA A 196 45.00 -13.98 49.92
C ALA A 196 45.68 -14.60 51.14
N ARG A 197 46.18 -15.83 51.01
CA ARG A 197 47.02 -16.43 52.04
C ARG A 197 48.40 -15.80 51.92
N VAL A 198 48.62 -14.73 52.69
CA VAL A 198 49.94 -14.14 52.85
C VAL A 198 50.77 -15.08 53.72
N ARG A 199 51.86 -15.64 53.16
CA ARG A 199 52.90 -16.30 53.95
C ARG A 199 54.08 -15.34 54.05
N TYR A 200 54.44 -14.98 55.27
CA TYR A 200 55.68 -14.28 55.56
C TYR A 200 56.79 -15.32 55.77
N ALA A 201 57.98 -15.00 55.26
CA ALA A 201 59.24 -15.74 55.46
C ALA A 201 60.17 -14.91 56.34
#